data_AF-A0A3C1KSB0-F1
#
_entry.id   AF-A0A3C1KSB0-F1
#
_cell.length_a   1.000
_cell.length_b   1.000
_cell.length_c   1.000
_cell.angle_alpha   90.00
_cell.angle_beta   90.00
_cell.angle_gamma   90.00
#
_symmetry.space_group_name_H-M   'P 1'
#
loop_
_entity.id
_entity.type
_entity.pdbx_description
1 polymer ?
#
loop_
_entity_poly.entity_id
_entity_poly.type
_entity_poly.pdbx_seq_one_letter_code
_entity_poly.pdbx_strand_id
1 'polypeptide(L)'
;MKVKLAAHSIHASPPWQRPGSTGAPFKRRSVKCACPVCARVGASLRYTGAVTPPRRRGNPVYSLTILIATGAITLLVGGAIGLLIGRRLSADGQRLRDTERKLDQMTQDKRAYENSVVEHFSQTARLLNTLTDSYRNVHNHLASGAETLCADKGPVSLERLQGGAEDDAEIPAHLAQIQPPLDYAPKTSPGEKGMLNEEFGIERQRKPVEER
;
A
#
# COMPACT_ATOMS: atom_id res chain seq x y z
N MET A 1 1.01 -64.49 -44.32
CA MET A 1 1.96 -64.37 -45.46
C MET A 1 2.39 -62.92 -45.58
N LYS A 2 3.69 -62.70 -45.88
CA LYS A 2 4.41 -61.43 -46.05
C LYS A 2 4.77 -60.66 -44.78
N VAL A 3 6.01 -60.25 -44.53
CA VAL A 3 7.37 -60.81 -44.66
C VAL A 3 8.24 -59.82 -43.86
N LYS A 4 9.17 -60.34 -43.07
CA LYS A 4 10.10 -59.63 -42.18
C LYS A 4 11.39 -59.30 -42.97
N LEU A 5 12.23 -58.40 -42.41
CA LEU A 5 13.62 -58.03 -42.78
C LEU A 5 13.78 -56.94 -43.87
N ALA A 6 14.74 -56.01 -43.82
CA ALA A 6 15.91 -55.81 -42.95
C ALA A 6 16.30 -54.31 -42.95
N ALA A 7 16.77 -53.82 -41.80
CA ALA A 7 17.51 -52.57 -41.70
C ALA A 7 18.97 -52.83 -42.12
N HIS A 8 19.47 -52.06 -43.08
CA HIS A 8 20.89 -52.02 -43.43
C HIS A 8 21.47 -50.67 -43.00
N SER A 9 22.31 -50.73 -41.96
CA SER A 9 23.24 -49.68 -41.56
C SER A 9 24.44 -49.69 -42.49
N ILE A 10 24.83 -48.53 -43.01
CA ILE A 10 26.09 -48.37 -43.73
C ILE A 10 27.01 -47.49 -42.90
N HIS A 11 28.09 -48.14 -42.48
CA HIS A 11 29.20 -47.68 -41.67
C HIS A 11 30.14 -46.85 -42.55
N ALA A 12 30.37 -45.58 -42.20
CA ALA A 12 31.40 -44.75 -42.81
C ALA A 12 32.51 -44.53 -41.77
N SER A 13 33.57 -45.33 -41.86
CA SER A 13 34.82 -45.11 -41.13
C SER A 13 35.83 -44.43 -42.06
N PRO A 14 36.26 -43.19 -41.78
CA PRO A 14 37.45 -42.64 -42.41
C PRO A 14 38.73 -43.09 -41.68
N PRO A 15 39.88 -43.10 -42.37
CA PRO A 15 41.04 -43.89 -41.99
C PRO A 15 42.11 -43.06 -41.25
N TRP A 16 43.13 -43.75 -40.75
CA TRP A 16 44.42 -43.24 -40.26
C TRP A 16 44.49 -42.77 -38.78
N GLN A 17 44.81 -43.72 -37.89
CA GLN A 17 45.58 -43.45 -36.66
C GLN A 17 47.08 -43.38 -37.04
N ARG A 18 47.89 -42.45 -36.51
CA ARG A 18 48.73 -42.52 -35.27
C ARG A 18 49.80 -41.39 -35.38
N PRO A 19 50.71 -41.12 -34.40
CA PRO A 19 50.71 -41.31 -32.94
C PRO A 19 51.13 -40.04 -32.13
N GLY A 20 50.89 -40.08 -30.81
CA GLY A 20 51.81 -39.60 -29.75
C GLY A 20 52.33 -38.15 -29.77
N SER A 21 51.65 -37.24 -29.06
CA SER A 21 52.24 -35.97 -28.61
C SER A 21 53.00 -36.16 -27.30
N THR A 22 54.33 -36.10 -27.35
CA THR A 22 55.18 -35.84 -26.18
C THR A 22 54.96 -34.42 -25.68
N GLY A 23 54.62 -34.28 -24.39
CA GLY A 23 54.31 -33.00 -23.76
C GLY A 23 55.52 -32.08 -23.59
N ALA A 24 55.24 -30.77 -23.55
CA ALA A 24 56.12 -29.73 -23.02
C ALA A 24 55.27 -28.61 -22.39
N PRO A 25 55.78 -27.93 -21.34
CA PRO A 25 54.96 -27.37 -20.27
C PRO A 25 54.29 -26.03 -20.56
N PHE A 26 53.08 -25.93 -20.02
CA PHE A 26 52.14 -24.82 -20.02
C PHE A 26 52.69 -23.59 -19.28
N LYS A 27 52.99 -22.49 -19.99
CA LYS A 27 53.33 -21.20 -19.36
C LYS A 27 52.07 -20.34 -19.19
N ARG A 28 51.48 -20.41 -17.99
CA ARG A 28 50.37 -19.53 -17.56
C ARG A 28 50.84 -18.09 -17.51
N ARG A 29 50.18 -17.19 -18.24
CA ARG A 29 50.19 -15.76 -17.91
C ARG A 29 48.77 -15.35 -17.54
N SER A 30 48.60 -14.98 -16.27
CA SER A 30 47.34 -14.54 -15.70
C SER A 30 47.15 -13.06 -16.03
N VAL A 31 46.04 -12.72 -16.69
CA VAL A 31 45.58 -11.33 -16.83
C VAL A 31 44.29 -11.22 -16.03
N LYS A 32 44.30 -10.37 -15.00
CA LYS A 32 43.13 -10.10 -14.15
C LYS A 32 42.19 -9.17 -14.91
N CYS A 33 40.96 -9.61 -15.16
CA CYS A 33 39.89 -8.76 -15.68
C CYS A 33 39.30 -7.92 -14.54
N ALA A 34 39.31 -6.60 -14.71
CA ALA A 34 38.66 -5.64 -13.82
C ALA A 34 37.29 -5.26 -14.41
N CYS A 35 36.28 -6.09 -14.19
CA CYS A 35 34.87 -5.73 -14.43
C CYS A 35 33.99 -6.39 -13.34
N PRO A 36 33.19 -5.62 -12.56
CA PRO A 36 32.44 -6.16 -11.42
C PRO A 36 31.15 -6.91 -11.79
N VAL A 37 30.74 -6.95 -13.06
CA VAL A 37 29.48 -7.59 -13.49
C VAL A 37 29.63 -9.09 -13.81
N CYS A 38 30.85 -9.61 -13.99
CA CYS A 38 31.07 -11.02 -14.33
C CYS A 38 31.20 -11.97 -13.12
N ALA A 39 31.12 -11.47 -11.88
CA ALA A 39 31.48 -12.24 -10.67
C ALA A 39 30.38 -13.19 -10.14
N ARG A 40 29.18 -13.24 -10.73
CA ARG A 40 28.05 -14.03 -10.18
C ARG A 40 27.68 -15.30 -10.95
N VAL A 41 28.39 -15.62 -12.03
CA VAL A 41 28.26 -16.91 -12.71
C VAL A 41 29.66 -17.46 -12.85
N GLY A 42 29.98 -18.53 -12.12
CA GLY A 42 31.26 -19.23 -12.17
C GLY A 42 31.50 -19.91 -13.52
N ALA A 43 31.55 -19.12 -14.60
CA ALA A 43 31.88 -19.57 -15.94
C ALA A 43 33.36 -19.29 -16.17
N SER A 44 34.18 -20.32 -16.04
CA SER A 44 35.57 -20.29 -16.47
C SER A 44 35.60 -20.22 -18.00
N LEU A 45 35.61 -19.00 -18.56
CA LEU A 45 35.78 -18.80 -19.99
C LEU A 45 37.23 -19.14 -20.35
N ARG A 46 37.44 -20.36 -20.85
CA ARG A 46 38.68 -20.73 -21.55
C ARG A 46 38.71 -19.97 -22.88
N TYR A 47 39.46 -18.87 -22.91
CA TYR A 47 39.74 -18.15 -24.14
C TYR A 47 40.75 -18.95 -24.97
N THR A 48 40.27 -19.81 -25.87
CA THR A 48 41.09 -20.42 -26.92
C THR A 48 41.26 -19.40 -28.05
N GLY A 49 42.22 -18.49 -27.89
CA GLY A 49 42.62 -17.59 -28.96
C GLY A 49 43.40 -18.34 -30.03
N ALA A 50 42.74 -18.74 -31.11
CA ALA A 50 43.42 -19.15 -32.33
C ALA A 50 44.01 -17.89 -33.00
N VAL A 51 45.33 -17.81 -33.09
CA VAL A 51 46.02 -16.79 -33.91
C VAL A 51 45.65 -17.08 -35.36
N THR A 52 44.71 -16.29 -35.89
CA THR A 52 44.32 -16.33 -37.30
C THR A 52 45.33 -15.50 -38.12
N PRO A 53 45.77 -15.99 -39.30
CA PRO A 53 46.68 -15.24 -40.15
C PRO A 53 46.01 -13.96 -40.68
N PRO A 54 46.78 -12.92 -41.06
CA PRO A 54 46.22 -11.67 -41.56
C PRO A 54 45.40 -11.94 -42.83
N ARG A 55 44.06 -11.78 -42.73
CA ARG A 55 43.19 -11.69 -43.91
C ARG A 55 43.72 -10.55 -44.78
N ARG A 56 44.13 -10.86 -46.02
CA ARG A 56 44.29 -9.83 -47.07
C ARG A 56 43.02 -8.98 -47.06
N ARG A 57 43.15 -7.67 -46.86
CA ARG A 57 42.07 -6.70 -47.08
C ARG A 57 41.82 -6.64 -48.58
N GLY A 58 41.00 -7.54 -49.09
CA GLY A 58 40.31 -7.31 -50.36
C GLY A 58 39.35 -6.14 -50.16
N ASN A 59 39.34 -5.20 -51.10
CA ASN A 59 38.35 -4.13 -51.08
C ASN A 59 36.97 -4.79 -51.10
N PRO A 60 36.08 -4.51 -50.13
CA PRO A 60 34.74 -5.07 -50.15
C PRO A 60 34.06 -4.65 -51.45
N VAL A 61 33.76 -5.63 -52.31
CA VAL A 61 33.02 -5.40 -53.55
C VAL A 61 31.56 -5.20 -53.15
N TYR A 62 31.19 -3.95 -52.85
CA TYR A 62 29.81 -3.58 -52.57
C TYR A 62 29.00 -3.63 -53.87
N SER A 63 28.53 -4.82 -54.21
CA SER A 63 27.61 -5.00 -55.32
C SER A 63 26.28 -4.30 -55.02
N LEU A 64 25.73 -3.63 -56.03
CA LEU A 64 24.42 -2.97 -55.96
C LEU A 64 23.33 -3.93 -55.45
N THR A 65 23.42 -5.21 -55.83
CA THR A 65 22.53 -6.27 -55.35
C THR A 65 22.57 -6.49 -53.84
N ILE A 66 23.75 -6.39 -53.21
CA ILE A 66 23.93 -6.56 -51.77
C ILE A 66 23.30 -5.38 -51.02
N LEU A 67 23.47 -4.16 -51.53
CA LEU A 67 22.89 -2.96 -50.94
C LEU A 67 21.36 -2.98 -50.97
N ILE A 68 20.77 -3.41 -52.10
CA ILE A 68 19.32 -3.56 -52.21
C ILE A 68 18.81 -4.66 -51.28
N ALA A 69 19.49 -5.81 -51.21
CA ALA A 69 19.07 -6.92 -50.37
C ALA A 69 19.09 -6.56 -48.87
N THR A 70 20.13 -5.90 -48.37
CA THR A 70 20.20 -5.47 -46.98
C THR A 70 19.21 -4.35 -46.66
N GLY A 71 18.99 -3.42 -47.60
CA GLY A 71 17.94 -2.39 -47.50
C GLY A 71 16.54 -3.00 -47.39
N ALA A 72 16.23 -3.98 -48.22
CA ALA A 72 14.94 -4.67 -48.18
C ALA A 72 14.73 -5.42 -46.85
N ILE A 73 15.74 -6.15 -46.37
CA ILE A 73 15.66 -6.89 -45.10
C ILE A 73 15.48 -5.93 -43.91
N THR A 74 16.27 -4.85 -43.86
CA THR A 74 16.18 -3.87 -42.78
C THR A 74 14.84 -3.13 -42.78
N LEU A 75 14.27 -2.84 -43.95
CA LEU A 75 12.94 -2.25 -44.06
C LEU A 75 11.84 -3.21 -43.58
N LEU A 76 11.93 -4.50 -43.92
CA LEU A 76 10.96 -5.49 -43.44
C LEU A 76 11.02 -5.66 -41.91
N VAL A 77 12.23 -5.81 -41.36
CA VAL A 77 12.42 -5.97 -39.92
C VAL A 77 12.06 -4.68 -39.17
N GLY A 78 12.54 -3.54 -39.63
CA GLY A 78 12.25 -2.23 -39.05
C GLY A 78 10.77 -1.86 -39.15
N GLY A 79 10.12 -2.16 -40.28
CA GLY A 79 8.69 -1.97 -40.48
C GLY A 79 7.84 -2.85 -39.57
N ALA A 80 8.20 -4.12 -39.41
CA ALA A 80 7.51 -5.03 -38.49
C ALA A 80 7.61 -4.55 -37.03
N ILE A 81 8.81 -4.16 -36.59
CA ILE A 81 9.04 -3.62 -35.24
C ILE A 81 8.32 -2.29 -35.07
N GLY A 82 8.42 -1.38 -36.05
CA GLY A 82 7.77 -0.08 -36.05
C GLY A 82 6.24 -0.19 -35.96
N LEU A 83 5.64 -1.14 -36.70
CA LEU A 83 4.21 -1.43 -36.60
C LEU A 83 3.82 -2.00 -35.24
N LEU A 84 4.61 -2.91 -34.67
CA LEU A 84 4.34 -3.45 -33.33
C LEU A 84 4.38 -2.35 -32.27
N ILE A 85 5.38 -1.46 -32.31
CA ILE A 85 5.50 -0.34 -31.37
C ILE A 85 4.39 0.69 -31.61
N GLY A 86 4.10 1.06 -32.87
CA GLY A 86 3.05 2.01 -33.21
C GLY A 86 1.65 1.54 -32.76
N ARG A 87 1.37 0.24 -32.88
CA ARG A 87 0.14 -0.36 -32.35
C ARG A 87 0.07 -0.31 -30.82
N ARG A 88 1.19 -0.51 -30.13
CA ARG A 88 1.26 -0.41 -28.65
C ARG A 88 1.02 1.03 -28.19
N LEU A 89 1.68 2.01 -28.81
CA LEU A 89 1.57 3.42 -28.45
C LEU A 89 0.17 3.98 -28.68
N SER A 90 -0.53 3.51 -29.71
CA SER A 90 -1.94 3.85 -29.96
C SER A 90 -2.85 3.38 -28.82
N ALA A 91 -2.58 2.21 -28.24
CA ALA A 91 -3.30 1.69 -27.07
C ALA A 91 -2.94 2.45 -25.78
N ASP A 92 -1.69 2.91 -25.63
CA ASP A 92 -1.27 3.72 -24.48
C ASP A 92 -1.98 5.08 -24.45
N GLY A 93 -2.26 5.68 -25.60
CA GLY A 93 -3.07 6.90 -25.67
C GLY A 93 -4.52 6.72 -25.19
N GLN A 94 -5.07 5.50 -25.23
CA GLN A 94 -6.37 5.17 -24.64
C GLN A 94 -6.27 5.07 -23.11
N ARG A 95 -5.21 4.39 -22.62
CA ARG A 95 -4.95 4.25 -21.17
C ARG A 95 -4.70 5.59 -20.49
N LEU A 96 -4.01 6.52 -21.16
CA LEU A 96 -3.79 7.86 -20.64
C LEU A 96 -5.12 8.59 -20.41
N ARG A 97 -6.03 8.55 -21.39
CA ARG A 97 -7.37 9.12 -21.27
C ARG A 97 -8.18 8.49 -20.15
N ASP A 98 -8.06 7.18 -19.95
CA ASP A 98 -8.76 6.49 -18.86
C ASP A 98 -8.21 6.90 -17.48
N THR A 99 -6.90 7.12 -17.37
CA THR A 99 -6.29 7.66 -16.15
C THR A 99 -6.72 9.10 -15.89
N GLU A 100 -6.75 9.96 -16.91
CA GLU A 100 -7.27 11.33 -16.80
C GLU A 100 -8.72 11.34 -16.33
N ARG A 101 -9.58 10.51 -16.94
CA ARG A 101 -10.98 10.36 -16.51
C ARG A 101 -11.12 9.92 -15.06
N LYS A 102 -10.28 8.98 -14.60
CA LYS A 102 -10.29 8.52 -13.20
C LYS A 102 -9.87 9.63 -12.24
N LEU A 103 -8.89 10.44 -12.63
CA LEU A 103 -8.43 11.57 -11.84
C LEU A 103 -9.55 12.63 -11.72
N ASP A 104 -10.20 12.94 -12.85
CA ASP A 104 -11.34 13.86 -12.88
C ASP A 104 -12.51 13.33 -12.04
N GLN A 105 -12.84 12.04 -12.15
CA GLN A 105 -13.89 11.40 -11.38
C GLN A 105 -13.59 11.47 -9.87
N MET A 106 -12.39 11.09 -9.43
CA MET A 106 -12.01 11.16 -8.02
C MET A 106 -12.02 12.59 -7.48
N THR A 107 -11.61 13.56 -8.29
CA THR A 107 -11.67 14.98 -7.93
C THR A 107 -13.11 15.46 -7.79
N GLN A 108 -13.99 15.02 -8.68
CA GLN A 108 -15.42 15.32 -8.63
C GLN A 108 -16.07 14.70 -7.39
N ASP A 109 -15.78 13.44 -7.09
CA ASP A 109 -16.30 12.73 -5.92
C ASP A 109 -15.87 13.40 -4.61
N LYS A 110 -14.60 13.82 -4.52
CA LYS A 110 -14.07 14.59 -3.38
C LYS A 110 -14.84 15.90 -3.20
N ARG A 111 -15.06 16.66 -4.28
CA ARG A 111 -15.83 17.91 -4.23
C ARG A 111 -17.28 17.67 -3.82
N ALA A 112 -17.91 16.61 -4.33
CA ALA A 112 -19.28 16.25 -3.96
C ALA A 112 -19.38 15.88 -2.48
N TYR A 113 -18.41 15.13 -1.95
CA TYR A 113 -18.33 14.79 -0.53
C TYR A 113 -18.13 16.04 0.34
N GLU A 114 -17.19 16.92 -0.02
CA GLU A 114 -16.94 18.18 0.69
C GLU A 114 -18.21 19.05 0.73
N ASN A 115 -18.95 19.14 -0.38
CA ASN A 115 -20.23 19.85 -0.42
C ASN A 115 -21.30 19.19 0.49
N SER A 116 -21.38 17.86 0.51
CA SER A 116 -22.33 17.12 1.37
C SER A 116 -22.05 17.36 2.86
N VAL A 117 -20.77 17.40 3.24
CA VAL A 117 -20.37 17.69 4.63
C VAL A 117 -20.73 19.13 5.02
N VAL A 118 -20.51 20.09 4.13
CA VAL A 118 -20.90 21.49 4.37
C VAL A 118 -22.41 21.63 4.54
N GLU A 119 -23.20 20.97 3.69
CA GLU A 119 -24.66 20.98 3.82
C GLU A 119 -25.11 20.34 5.14
N HIS A 120 -24.51 19.21 5.55
CA HIS A 120 -24.82 18.56 6.81
C HIS A 120 -24.52 19.48 8.01
N PHE A 121 -23.36 20.16 8.04
CA PHE A 121 -23.04 21.09 9.12
C PHE A 121 -23.94 22.33 9.12
N SER A 122 -24.36 22.81 7.96
CA SER A 122 -25.35 23.89 7.85
C SER A 122 -26.70 23.47 8.43
N GLN A 123 -27.17 22.27 8.07
CA GLN A 123 -28.40 21.70 8.62
C GLN A 123 -28.28 21.47 10.13
N THR A 124 -27.18 20.90 10.61
CA THR A 124 -26.92 20.71 12.04
C THR A 124 -26.90 22.04 12.79
N ALA A 125 -26.28 23.10 12.24
CA ALA A 125 -26.29 24.42 12.85
C ALA A 125 -27.73 24.98 12.99
N ARG A 126 -28.61 24.74 12.00
CA ARG A 126 -30.03 25.11 12.12
C ARG A 126 -30.72 24.33 13.24
N LEU A 127 -30.52 23.02 13.31
CA LEU A 127 -31.09 22.18 14.38
C LEU A 127 -30.58 22.56 15.77
N LEU A 128 -29.29 22.89 15.91
CA LEU A 128 -28.69 23.35 17.16
C LEU A 128 -29.28 24.69 17.63
N ASN A 129 -29.60 25.60 16.71
CA ASN A 129 -30.32 26.83 17.05
C ASN A 129 -31.73 26.53 17.58
N THR A 130 -32.49 25.67 16.90
CA THR A 130 -33.82 25.24 17.37
C THR A 130 -33.76 24.58 18.75
N LEU A 131 -32.73 23.76 19.01
CA LEU A 131 -32.50 23.17 20.32
C LEU A 131 -32.20 24.24 21.37
N THR A 132 -31.35 25.22 21.05
CA THR A 132 -30.99 26.33 21.95
C THR A 132 -32.24 27.15 22.33
N ASP A 133 -33.10 27.43 21.36
CA ASP A 133 -34.35 28.15 21.62
C ASP A 133 -35.33 27.32 22.46
N SER A 134 -35.40 26.01 22.22
CA SER A 134 -36.20 25.09 23.03
C SER A 134 -35.69 25.03 24.48
N TYR A 135 -34.36 25.00 24.68
CA TYR A 135 -33.74 25.04 26.01
C TYR A 135 -34.07 26.35 26.75
N ARG A 136 -33.95 27.49 26.07
CA ARG A 136 -34.33 28.80 26.62
C ARG A 136 -35.81 28.83 27.01
N ASN A 137 -36.68 28.28 26.18
CA ASN A 137 -38.12 28.22 26.45
C ASN A 137 -38.40 27.40 27.72
N VAL A 138 -37.81 26.20 27.83
CA VAL A 138 -37.93 25.36 29.04
C VAL A 138 -37.41 26.10 30.26
N HIS A 139 -36.26 26.77 30.17
CA HIS A 139 -35.70 27.53 31.30
C HIS A 139 -36.59 28.71 31.71
N ASN A 140 -37.16 29.44 30.74
CA ASN A 140 -38.12 30.50 31.02
C ASN A 140 -39.41 29.96 31.65
N HIS A 141 -39.87 28.79 31.21
CA HIS A 141 -41.03 28.11 31.77
C HIS A 141 -40.77 27.68 33.22
N LEU A 142 -39.57 27.18 33.53
CA LEU A 142 -39.17 26.85 34.90
C LEU A 142 -39.11 28.09 35.80
N ALA A 143 -38.57 29.20 35.30
CA ALA A 143 -38.51 30.46 36.04
C ALA A 143 -39.92 31.01 36.36
N SER A 144 -40.81 31.03 35.36
CA SER A 144 -42.21 31.44 35.54
C SER A 144 -43.00 30.46 36.42
N GLY A 145 -42.74 29.15 36.29
CA GLY A 145 -43.31 28.12 37.16
C GLY A 145 -42.89 28.29 38.62
N ALA A 146 -41.60 28.58 38.87
CA ALA A 146 -41.12 28.86 40.22
C ALA A 146 -41.78 30.11 40.81
N GLU A 147 -41.94 31.20 40.03
CA GLU A 147 -42.63 32.41 40.49
C GLU A 147 -44.09 32.12 40.86
N THR A 148 -44.83 31.39 40.01
CA THR A 148 -46.24 31.06 40.28
C THR A 148 -46.42 30.09 41.45
N LEU A 149 -45.57 29.06 41.57
CA LEU A 149 -45.65 28.05 42.63
C LEU A 149 -45.12 28.57 43.98
N CYS A 150 -44.15 29.49 43.97
CA CYS A 150 -43.60 30.11 45.16
C CYS A 150 -44.21 31.48 45.46
N ALA A 151 -45.19 31.96 44.70
CA ALA A 151 -45.85 33.27 44.93
C ALA A 151 -46.42 33.40 46.36
N ASP A 152 -46.92 32.31 46.94
CA ASP A 152 -47.44 32.27 48.31
C ASP A 152 -46.33 32.27 49.37
N LYS A 153 -45.15 31.73 49.02
CA LYS A 153 -43.92 31.76 49.82
C LYS A 153 -43.00 32.84 49.25
N GLY A 154 -43.34 34.11 49.50
CA GLY A 154 -42.63 35.28 48.98
C GLY A 154 -41.10 35.15 48.96
N PRO A 155 -40.42 35.91 48.07
CA PRO A 155 -39.07 35.62 47.58
C PRO A 155 -38.16 35.11 48.69
N VAL A 156 -37.54 33.95 48.46
CA VAL A 156 -36.54 33.39 49.38
C VAL A 156 -35.37 34.37 49.42
N SER A 157 -35.43 35.31 50.36
CA SER A 157 -34.39 36.29 50.59
C SER A 157 -33.10 35.57 50.95
N LEU A 158 -31.97 36.07 50.45
CA LEU A 158 -30.65 35.51 50.72
C LEU A 158 -30.42 35.37 52.25
N GLU A 159 -30.93 36.30 53.05
CA GLU A 159 -30.98 36.25 54.51
C GLU A 159 -31.71 35.02 55.10
N ARG A 160 -32.72 34.45 54.44
CA ARG A 160 -33.39 33.21 54.90
C ARG A 160 -32.56 31.95 54.58
N LEU A 161 -31.67 32.03 53.58
CA LEU A 161 -30.75 30.96 53.22
C LEU A 161 -29.43 31.04 54.02
N GLN A 162 -29.03 32.25 54.42
CA GLN A 162 -27.81 32.50 55.19
C GLN A 162 -28.05 32.55 56.71
N GLY A 163 -29.23 32.99 57.14
CA GLY A 163 -29.69 32.88 58.51
C GLY A 163 -30.31 31.51 58.71
N GLY A 164 -29.59 30.62 59.39
CA GLY A 164 -30.02 29.26 59.67
C GLY A 164 -31.48 29.19 60.10
N ALA A 165 -32.31 28.64 59.23
CA ALA A 165 -33.58 28.07 59.65
C ALA A 165 -33.24 26.84 60.49
N GLU A 166 -33.03 27.07 61.78
CA GLU A 166 -33.01 26.03 62.80
C GLU A 166 -34.44 25.52 62.98
N ASP A 167 -34.99 24.83 61.98
CA ASP A 167 -36.07 23.86 62.21
C ASP A 167 -36.37 22.99 60.97
N ASP A 168 -36.44 21.69 61.23
CA ASP A 168 -37.27 20.67 60.55
C ASP A 168 -36.82 19.99 59.24
N ALA A 169 -35.52 19.86 58.96
CA ALA A 169 -35.05 18.88 57.95
C ALA A 169 -33.60 18.39 58.15
N GLU A 170 -33.13 18.23 59.39
CA GLU A 170 -31.82 17.63 59.62
C GLU A 170 -31.88 16.12 59.36
N ILE A 171 -31.57 15.72 58.12
CA ILE A 171 -31.32 14.33 57.76
C ILE A 171 -30.16 13.87 58.66
N PRO A 172 -30.37 12.90 59.57
CA PRO A 172 -29.33 12.51 60.52
C PRO A 172 -28.02 12.16 59.80
N ALA A 173 -26.89 12.64 60.32
CA ALA A 173 -25.56 12.48 59.70
C ALA A 173 -25.17 11.02 59.36
N HIS A 174 -25.85 10.03 59.96
CA HIS A 174 -25.66 8.61 59.67
C HIS A 174 -26.41 8.11 58.42
N LEU A 175 -27.36 8.88 57.88
CA LEU A 175 -28.15 8.56 56.68
C LEU A 175 -27.68 9.34 55.44
N ALA A 176 -26.92 10.43 55.64
CA ALA A 176 -26.34 11.23 54.57
C ALA A 176 -24.99 10.65 54.12
N GLN A 177 -25.00 9.46 53.47
CA GLN A 177 -23.88 9.07 52.61
C GLN A 177 -23.92 9.92 51.33
N ILE A 178 -23.62 11.21 51.47
CA ILE A 178 -23.46 12.14 50.35
C ILE A 178 -22.06 11.90 49.79
N GLN A 179 -21.93 10.87 48.97
CA GLN A 179 -20.79 10.76 48.07
C GLN A 179 -21.12 11.61 46.82
N PRO A 180 -20.27 12.56 46.42
CA PRO A 180 -20.48 13.29 45.17
C PRO A 180 -20.63 12.30 44.01
N PRO A 181 -21.52 12.54 43.03
CA PRO A 181 -21.69 11.64 41.90
C PRO A 181 -20.33 11.41 41.23
N LEU A 182 -19.87 10.16 41.27
CA LEU A 182 -18.62 9.77 40.63
C LEU A 182 -18.91 9.66 39.12
N ASP A 183 -18.62 10.73 38.37
CA ASP A 183 -18.71 10.75 36.90
C ASP A 183 -17.63 9.92 36.18
N TYR A 184 -16.88 9.09 36.90
CA TYR A 184 -15.82 8.26 36.35
C TYR A 184 -15.89 6.89 37.01
N ALA A 185 -16.00 5.83 36.21
CA ALA A 185 -15.92 4.46 36.69
C ALA A 185 -14.58 4.27 37.44
N PRO A 186 -14.59 4.16 38.78
CA PRO A 186 -13.37 4.01 39.55
C PRO A 186 -12.75 2.64 39.25
N LYS A 187 -11.43 2.59 39.15
CA LYS A 187 -10.73 1.30 39.02
C LYS A 187 -10.94 0.52 40.31
N THR A 188 -11.44 -0.71 40.20
CA THR A 188 -11.71 -1.58 41.36
C THR A 188 -10.41 -2.12 41.94
N SER A 189 -9.32 -2.17 41.15
CA SER A 189 -7.98 -2.54 41.62
C SER A 189 -6.85 -1.73 40.96
N PRO A 190 -5.67 -1.59 41.63
CA PRO A 190 -4.54 -0.80 41.12
C PRO A 190 -3.93 -1.31 39.81
N GLY A 191 -4.19 -2.58 39.44
CA GLY A 191 -3.72 -3.20 38.21
C GLY A 191 -4.78 -3.27 37.10
N GLU A 192 -5.99 -2.80 37.36
CA GLU A 192 -7.08 -2.84 36.39
C GLU A 192 -6.85 -1.83 35.26
N LYS A 193 -6.91 -2.34 34.02
CA LYS A 193 -6.78 -1.55 32.81
C LYS A 193 -8.02 -0.64 32.71
N GLY A 194 -7.80 0.66 32.53
CA GLY A 194 -8.90 1.65 32.49
C GLY A 194 -9.83 1.46 31.27
N MET A 195 -11.00 2.09 31.34
CA MET A 195 -12.08 1.97 30.35
C MET A 195 -11.72 2.42 28.92
N LEU A 196 -10.66 3.23 28.78
CA LEU A 196 -10.10 3.67 27.50
C LEU A 196 -8.86 2.87 27.06
N ASN A 197 -8.57 1.76 27.72
CA ASN A 197 -7.48 0.88 27.29
C ASN A 197 -8.01 -0.13 26.27
N GLU A 198 -7.21 -0.43 25.25
CA GLU A 198 -7.56 -1.34 24.13
C GLU A 198 -7.88 -2.79 24.56
N GLU A 199 -7.63 -3.12 25.82
CA GLU A 199 -7.87 -4.43 26.41
C GLU A 199 -9.07 -4.45 27.37
N PHE A 200 -9.75 -3.32 27.55
CA PHE A 200 -10.95 -3.26 28.38
C PHE A 200 -12.07 -4.10 27.74
N GLY A 201 -12.56 -5.11 28.48
CA GLY A 201 -13.59 -6.03 27.99
C GLY A 201 -13.11 -7.13 27.04
N ILE A 202 -11.80 -7.29 26.81
CA ILE A 202 -11.25 -8.35 25.95
C ILE A 202 -10.25 -9.22 26.71
N GLU A 203 -10.65 -10.44 27.06
CA GLU A 203 -9.78 -11.47 27.65
C GLU A 203 -8.87 -12.06 26.57
N ARG A 204 -7.61 -11.60 26.49
CA ARG A 204 -6.60 -12.23 25.63
C ARG A 204 -6.18 -13.57 26.24
N GLN A 205 -6.62 -14.67 25.64
CA GLN A 205 -6.12 -16.00 25.97
C GLN A 205 -4.60 -16.03 25.72
N ARG A 206 -3.82 -16.14 26.80
CA ARG A 206 -2.36 -16.11 26.76
C ARG A 206 -1.87 -17.32 25.97
N LYS A 207 -1.45 -17.13 24.72
CA LYS A 207 -0.76 -18.20 23.98
C LYS A 207 0.56 -18.50 24.71
N PRO A 208 0.87 -19.78 25.03
CA PRO A 208 2.15 -20.12 25.62
C PRO A 208 3.26 -19.63 24.69
N VAL A 209 4.23 -18.95 25.27
CA VAL A 209 5.44 -18.53 24.56
C VAL A 209 6.20 -19.81 24.23
N GLU A 210 6.16 -20.23 22.97
CA GLU A 210 7.02 -21.29 22.47
C GLU A 210 8.44 -20.71 22.36
N GLU A 211 9.26 -21.07 23.35
CA GLU A 211 10.69 -20.77 23.42
C GLU A 211 11.40 -21.50 22.28
N ARG A 212 12.05 -20.74 21.38
CA ARG A 212 12.81 -21.25 20.25
C ARG A 212 14.30 -21.06 20.48
#